data_AF-A0A7H8PP15-F1
#
_entry.id   AF-A0A7H8PP15-F1
#
_cell.length_a   1.000
_cell.length_b   1.000
_cell.length_c   1.000
_cell.angle_alpha   90.00
_cell.angle_beta   90.00
_cell.angle_gamma   90.00
#
_symmetry.space_group_name_H-M   'P 1'
#
loop_
_entity.id
_entity.type
_entity.pdbx_description
1 polymer ?
#
loop_
_entity_poly.entity_id
_entity_poly.type
_entity_poly.pdbx_seq_one_letter_code
_entity_poly.pdbx_strand_id
1 'polypeptide(L)'
;MSKRDYNVFFHTHTVSGIVISVALYVIFFAGAFALIKDEITAWEKGNPTAVENRVDVNYDKVVETIECEGYNLYGRDIRLMPSDVKQEVLVILQGSKDSLATKEDKGRAYFKINTETYETSGYYDYYSMGELLFRLHFFSQIPYIGMYLAGLVAVFFLFAIVTGVVVHWKKIISNFYVFRPAAKLKTVWTDAHTVLGMIGVPFQFVYAVTSCFLGLSILALLPANFLYNGDQEKLMADVLPMMKTYPLEEKIEDVPKVNQFMQFTLDKWEGFTAEEVHIKNYGSSNMKFLVEGLIRAEDGFLGKGRIVYEATSGKITSIKDPYESSYMEGVRLVIYRLHFGDYGGLALKMVYFIMAIITCFVIISGVLIWLEARKKRNMPERKRRFNRRVGVVYLALCLSMYPITAISFVVSKLIPEEHNLMRMDILYWTFFGGWLLATVFFILKKDNFYTNKYCLLSGSIVGFFIPISNGISSGNWIWVTYMNHQHEILFIDVFWIVVSVITFITALKVKRKEEPQRKMKKGKISIELDKEKMTIAAMEPAK
;
A
#
# COMPACT_ATOMS: atom_id res chain seq x y z
N MET A 1 4.98 -32.73 16.75
CA MET A 1 6.06 -32.28 15.86
C MET A 1 7.38 -32.71 16.47
N SER A 2 8.25 -33.37 15.69
CA SER A 2 9.57 -33.75 16.16
C SER A 2 10.43 -32.49 16.42
N LYS A 3 11.51 -32.64 17.20
CA LYS A 3 12.45 -31.53 17.45
C LYS A 3 13.11 -31.04 16.15
N ARG A 4 13.34 -31.94 15.20
CA ARG A 4 13.90 -31.61 13.88
C ARG A 4 12.96 -30.71 13.11
N ASP A 5 11.70 -31.12 12.98
CA ASP A 5 10.72 -30.37 12.17
C ASP A 5 10.44 -29.01 12.81
N TYR A 6 10.36 -28.93 14.15
CA TYR A 6 10.25 -27.65 14.86
C TYR A 6 11.39 -26.70 14.48
N ASN A 7 12.64 -27.18 14.49
CA ASN A 7 13.79 -26.35 14.15
C ASN A 7 13.74 -25.92 12.68
N VAL A 8 13.34 -26.80 11.76
CA VAL A 8 13.19 -26.46 10.34
C VAL A 8 12.18 -25.31 10.18
N PHE A 9 10.96 -25.47 10.69
CA PHE A 9 9.94 -24.41 10.59
C PHE A 9 10.36 -23.11 11.27
N PHE A 10 10.98 -23.19 12.46
CA PHE A 10 11.47 -22.01 13.17
C PHE A 10 12.58 -21.29 12.40
N HIS A 11 13.51 -22.02 11.79
CA HIS A 11 14.54 -21.45 10.95
C HIS A 11 13.96 -20.83 9.67
N THR A 12 13.04 -21.52 9.01
CA THR A 12 12.35 -21.00 7.81
C THR A 12 11.59 -19.71 8.13
N HIS A 13 10.81 -19.68 9.22
CA HIS A 13 10.13 -18.47 9.70
C HIS A 13 11.11 -17.32 9.94
N THR A 14 12.22 -17.61 10.65
CA THR A 14 13.24 -16.60 10.96
C THR A 14 13.90 -16.05 9.70
N VAL A 15 14.27 -16.91 8.75
CA VAL A 15 14.99 -16.49 7.53
C VAL A 15 14.06 -15.74 6.58
N SER A 16 12.87 -16.29 6.31
CA SER A 16 11.87 -15.65 5.45
C SER A 16 11.51 -14.25 5.95
N GLY A 17 11.21 -14.10 7.24
CA GLY A 17 10.86 -12.80 7.82
C GLY A 17 11.99 -11.77 7.75
N ILE A 18 13.24 -12.16 7.96
CA ILE A 18 14.37 -11.20 8.02
C ILE A 18 14.77 -10.72 6.63
N VAL A 19 14.81 -11.62 5.65
CA VAL A 19 15.21 -11.29 4.28
C VAL A 19 14.30 -10.21 3.70
N ILE A 20 12.99 -10.28 3.96
CA ILE A 20 12.02 -9.33 3.43
C ILE A 20 11.69 -8.17 4.37
N SER A 21 12.22 -8.16 5.59
CA SER A 21 11.73 -7.30 6.69
C SER A 21 11.64 -5.82 6.36
N VAL A 22 12.60 -5.25 5.62
CA VAL A 22 12.58 -3.84 5.20
C VAL A 22 11.47 -3.60 4.17
N ALA A 23 11.46 -4.39 3.10
CA ALA A 23 10.47 -4.25 2.04
C ALA A 23 9.06 -4.45 2.58
N LEU A 24 8.85 -5.50 3.39
CA LEU A 24 7.57 -5.78 4.03
C LEU A 24 7.12 -4.65 4.97
N TYR A 25 8.05 -4.02 5.71
CA TYR A 25 7.72 -2.86 6.53
C TYR A 25 7.25 -1.68 5.67
N VAL A 26 7.95 -1.37 4.56
CA VAL A 26 7.57 -0.29 3.64
C VAL A 26 6.18 -0.55 3.05
N ILE A 27 5.92 -1.78 2.60
CA ILE A 27 4.61 -2.19 2.06
C ILE A 27 3.51 -1.95 3.10
N PHE A 28 3.63 -2.48 4.32
CA PHE A 28 2.58 -2.30 5.33
C PHE A 28 2.45 -0.85 5.82
N PHE A 29 3.57 -0.13 5.96
CA PHE A 29 3.55 1.27 6.38
C PHE A 29 2.86 2.15 5.34
N ALA A 30 3.26 2.05 4.08
CA ALA A 30 2.65 2.82 2.99
C ALA A 30 1.20 2.36 2.72
N GLY A 31 0.95 1.05 2.84
CA GLY A 31 -0.38 0.45 2.71
C GLY A 31 -1.38 0.93 3.78
N ALA A 32 -0.92 1.18 5.00
CA ALA A 32 -1.77 1.77 6.05
C ALA A 32 -2.35 3.12 5.58
N PHE A 33 -1.50 4.01 5.05
CA PHE A 33 -1.97 5.30 4.53
C PHE A 33 -2.74 5.17 3.21
N ALA A 34 -2.46 4.14 2.40
CA ALA A 34 -3.17 3.87 1.16
C ALA A 34 -4.67 3.61 1.37
N LEU A 35 -5.05 3.01 2.51
CA LEU A 35 -6.46 2.79 2.90
C LEU A 35 -7.25 4.10 3.04
N ILE A 36 -6.56 5.19 3.37
CA ILE A 36 -7.13 6.54 3.57
C ILE A 36 -6.61 7.53 2.53
N LYS A 37 -6.22 7.04 1.34
CA LYS A 37 -5.64 7.85 0.26
C LYS A 37 -6.56 9.00 -0.16
N ASP A 38 -7.86 8.75 -0.19
CA ASP A 38 -8.83 9.72 -0.69
C ASP A 38 -9.06 10.82 0.34
N GLU A 39 -9.13 10.47 1.63
CA GLU A 39 -9.17 11.40 2.75
C GLU A 39 -7.90 12.29 2.81
N ILE A 40 -6.72 11.71 2.54
CA ILE A 40 -5.47 12.48 2.39
C ILE A 40 -5.57 13.45 1.21
N THR A 41 -6.12 13.00 0.08
CA THR A 41 -6.23 13.83 -1.13
C THR A 41 -7.23 14.97 -0.93
N ALA A 42 -8.35 14.73 -0.25
CA ALA A 42 -9.32 15.73 0.16
C ALA A 42 -8.68 16.78 1.08
N TRP A 43 -7.96 16.31 2.10
CA TRP A 43 -7.21 17.15 3.03
C TRP A 43 -6.18 18.03 2.30
N GLU A 44 -5.46 17.50 1.32
CA GLU A 44 -4.48 18.28 0.56
C GLU A 44 -5.13 19.35 -0.31
N LYS A 45 -6.17 19.01 -1.07
CA LYS A 45 -6.89 19.96 -1.93
C LYS A 45 -7.58 21.06 -1.13
N GLY A 46 -7.96 20.80 0.13
CA GLY A 46 -8.66 21.77 0.98
C GLY A 46 -10.12 21.98 0.62
N ASN A 47 -10.64 21.24 -0.38
CA ASN A 47 -12.06 21.18 -0.66
C ASN A 47 -12.61 19.89 -0.07
N PRO A 48 -13.75 19.93 0.65
CA PRO A 48 -14.39 18.71 1.10
C PRO A 48 -14.74 17.88 -0.13
N THR A 49 -14.56 16.57 -0.06
CA THR A 49 -15.28 15.75 -1.01
C THR A 49 -16.71 15.69 -0.50
N ALA A 50 -17.66 16.09 -1.33
CA ALA A 50 -19.06 15.95 -1.00
C ALA A 50 -19.37 14.44 -1.06
N VAL A 51 -19.08 13.72 0.02
CA VAL A 51 -19.35 12.27 0.16
C VAL A 51 -20.85 12.00 0.16
N GLU A 52 -21.68 13.01 0.42
CA GLU A 52 -23.09 12.76 0.69
C GLU A 52 -23.93 12.44 -0.54
N ASN A 53 -23.48 12.73 -1.76
CA ASN A 53 -24.13 12.24 -2.97
C ASN A 53 -23.09 12.10 -4.09
N ARG A 54 -22.91 10.89 -4.64
CA ARG A 54 -22.32 10.79 -5.99
C ARG A 54 -23.18 11.67 -6.90
N VAL A 55 -22.59 12.75 -7.40
CA VAL A 55 -23.26 13.63 -8.37
C VAL A 55 -23.67 12.74 -9.54
N ASP A 56 -24.93 12.84 -9.96
CA ASP A 56 -25.44 12.17 -11.14
C ASP A 56 -24.56 12.56 -12.33
N VAL A 57 -23.67 11.64 -12.74
CA VAL A 57 -22.67 11.93 -13.75
C VAL A 57 -23.39 11.98 -15.08
N ASN A 58 -23.41 13.16 -15.70
CA ASN A 58 -23.90 13.29 -17.06
C ASN A 58 -22.84 12.78 -18.03
N TYR A 59 -22.91 11.49 -18.37
CA TYR A 59 -21.96 10.82 -19.26
C TYR A 59 -22.02 11.32 -20.70
N ASP A 60 -23.18 11.81 -21.16
CA ASP A 60 -23.29 12.47 -22.47
C ASP A 60 -22.38 13.70 -22.53
N LYS A 61 -22.46 14.58 -21.52
CA LYS A 61 -21.58 15.75 -21.42
C LYS A 61 -20.11 15.36 -21.28
N VAL A 62 -19.80 14.27 -20.57
CA VAL A 62 -18.42 13.76 -20.49
C VAL A 62 -17.92 13.39 -21.89
N VAL A 63 -18.72 12.69 -22.69
CA VAL A 63 -18.37 12.33 -24.08
C VAL A 63 -18.26 13.58 -24.96
N GLU A 64 -19.22 14.51 -24.88
CA GLU A 64 -19.17 15.79 -25.60
C GLU A 64 -17.90 16.58 -25.26
N THR A 65 -17.51 16.60 -23.99
CA THR A 65 -16.27 17.27 -23.54
C THR A 65 -15.04 16.64 -24.21
N ILE A 66 -14.99 15.30 -24.31
CA ILE A 66 -13.90 14.61 -25.00
C ILE A 66 -13.83 15.03 -26.48
N GLU A 67 -14.97 15.18 -27.15
CA GLU A 67 -15.03 15.66 -28.54
C GLU A 67 -14.62 17.13 -28.65
N CYS A 68 -15.04 17.99 -27.72
CA CYS A 68 -14.67 19.41 -27.67
C CYS A 68 -13.18 19.64 -27.45
N GLU A 69 -12.50 18.76 -26.72
CA GLU A 69 -11.04 18.73 -26.58
C GLU A 69 -10.31 18.32 -27.88
N GLY A 70 -11.06 17.98 -28.93
CA GLY A 70 -10.53 17.70 -30.27
C GLY A 70 -10.17 16.23 -30.51
N TYR A 71 -10.56 15.31 -29.61
CA TYR A 71 -10.34 13.89 -29.84
C TYR A 71 -11.31 13.32 -30.86
N ASN A 72 -10.79 12.66 -31.91
CA ASN A 72 -11.61 11.86 -32.81
C ASN A 72 -12.01 10.55 -32.13
N LEU A 73 -13.30 10.39 -31.82
CA LEU A 73 -13.81 9.23 -31.09
C LEU A 73 -14.13 8.02 -31.97
N TYR A 74 -14.31 8.20 -33.28
CA TYR A 74 -14.75 7.11 -34.15
C TYR A 74 -13.81 5.90 -34.08
N GLY A 75 -14.40 4.73 -33.84
CA GLY A 75 -13.69 3.46 -33.76
C GLY A 75 -12.80 3.28 -32.53
N ARG A 76 -12.91 4.16 -31.52
CA ARG A 76 -12.21 4.01 -30.23
C ARG A 76 -13.04 3.18 -29.26
N ASP A 77 -12.33 2.50 -28.37
CA ASP A 77 -12.89 2.00 -27.12
C ASP A 77 -12.63 3.04 -26.03
N ILE A 78 -13.69 3.52 -25.38
CA ILE A 78 -13.67 4.51 -24.30
C ILE A 78 -14.00 3.81 -23.00
N ARG A 79 -13.24 4.08 -21.95
CA ARG A 79 -13.52 3.62 -20.59
C ARG A 79 -13.63 4.83 -19.68
N LEU A 80 -14.73 4.90 -18.95
CA LEU A 80 -15.05 5.97 -18.01
C LEU A 80 -15.16 5.35 -16.61
N MET A 81 -14.33 5.81 -15.70
CA MET A 81 -14.28 5.36 -14.31
C MET A 81 -14.61 6.55 -13.40
N PRO A 82 -15.88 6.73 -12.99
CA PRO A 82 -16.23 7.72 -11.97
C PRO A 82 -15.42 7.44 -10.70
N SER A 83 -14.88 8.48 -10.08
CA SER A 83 -14.21 8.33 -8.79
C SER A 83 -15.25 8.27 -7.68
N ASP A 84 -15.11 7.32 -6.76
CA ASP A 84 -16.04 7.14 -5.63
C ASP A 84 -16.10 8.35 -4.68
N VAL A 85 -15.09 9.21 -4.72
CA VAL A 85 -14.84 10.30 -3.75
C VAL A 85 -14.48 11.61 -4.46
N LYS A 86 -14.39 11.63 -5.79
CA LYS A 86 -14.09 12.85 -6.54
C LYS A 86 -15.18 13.09 -7.55
N GLN A 87 -15.57 14.34 -7.71
CA GLN A 87 -16.33 14.85 -8.86
C GLN A 87 -15.47 14.81 -10.12
N GLU A 88 -14.82 13.67 -10.39
CA GLU A 88 -13.89 13.44 -11.49
C GLU A 88 -14.20 12.08 -12.11
N VAL A 89 -14.26 12.01 -13.43
CA VAL A 89 -14.30 10.78 -14.20
C VAL A 89 -12.94 10.57 -14.85
N LEU A 90 -12.28 9.46 -14.54
CA LEU A 90 -11.08 9.05 -15.27
C LEU A 90 -11.52 8.51 -16.64
N VAL A 91 -11.04 9.16 -17.70
CA VAL A 91 -11.25 8.78 -19.09
C VAL A 91 -10.01 8.05 -19.60
N ILE A 92 -10.21 6.87 -20.19
CA ILE A 92 -9.17 6.13 -20.89
C ILE A 92 -9.65 5.88 -22.32
N LEU A 93 -8.98 6.52 -23.28
CA LEU A 93 -9.20 6.33 -24.71
C LEU A 93 -8.19 5.33 -25.26
N GLN A 94 -8.68 4.24 -25.85
CA GLN A 94 -7.85 3.36 -26.67
C GLN A 94 -7.58 3.99 -28.05
N GLY A 95 -6.55 3.51 -28.73
CA GLY A 95 -6.29 3.91 -30.12
C GLY A 95 -7.47 3.55 -31.02
N SER A 96 -7.79 4.43 -31.97
CA SER A 96 -8.84 4.17 -32.94
C SER A 96 -8.50 2.96 -33.80
N LYS A 97 -9.50 2.12 -34.04
CA LYS A 97 -9.44 0.97 -34.93
C LYS A 97 -9.66 1.35 -36.39
N ASP A 98 -9.99 2.60 -36.67
CA ASP A 98 -10.17 3.07 -38.04
C ASP A 98 -8.83 3.03 -38.79
N SER A 99 -8.83 2.36 -39.93
CA SER A 99 -7.69 2.27 -40.83
C SER A 99 -7.19 3.65 -41.27
N LEU A 100 -8.12 4.61 -41.44
CA LEU A 100 -7.89 5.98 -41.90
C LEU A 100 -7.49 6.93 -40.75
N ALA A 101 -7.52 6.47 -39.50
CA ALA A 101 -7.16 7.28 -38.35
C ALA A 101 -5.70 7.78 -38.43
N THR A 102 -5.50 9.02 -37.99
CA THR A 102 -4.19 9.64 -37.88
C THR A 102 -3.29 8.85 -36.91
N LYS A 103 -1.98 9.12 -36.95
CA LYS A 103 -1.04 8.48 -36.02
C LYS A 103 -1.34 8.84 -34.56
N GLU A 104 -1.75 10.09 -34.32
CA GLU A 104 -2.20 10.57 -33.02
C GLU A 104 -3.47 9.82 -32.58
N ASP A 105 -4.39 9.59 -33.52
CA ASP A 105 -5.64 8.89 -33.20
C ASP A 105 -5.49 7.41 -32.89
N LYS A 106 -4.43 6.79 -33.41
CA LYS A 106 -4.04 5.42 -33.06
C LYS A 106 -3.35 5.34 -31.68
N GLY A 107 -3.05 6.49 -31.07
CA GLY A 107 -2.50 6.61 -29.72
C GLY A 107 -3.55 6.42 -28.62
N ARG A 108 -3.10 6.00 -27.45
CA ARG A 108 -3.90 5.99 -26.21
C ARG A 108 -3.84 7.35 -25.53
N ALA A 109 -4.95 7.79 -24.97
CA ALA A 109 -5.01 8.98 -24.12
C ALA A 109 -5.68 8.65 -22.78
N TYR A 110 -5.26 9.32 -21.72
CA TYR A 110 -5.85 9.16 -20.40
C TYR A 110 -5.78 10.48 -19.64
N PHE A 111 -6.92 10.91 -19.11
CA PHE A 111 -7.09 12.19 -18.43
C PHE A 111 -8.35 12.13 -17.55
N LYS A 112 -8.59 13.15 -16.76
CA LYS A 112 -9.75 13.25 -15.87
C LYS A 112 -10.63 14.40 -16.33
N ILE A 113 -11.94 14.26 -16.17
CA ILE A 113 -12.92 15.30 -16.43
C ILE A 113 -13.65 15.58 -15.13
N ASN A 114 -13.72 16.85 -14.71
CA ASN A 114 -14.55 17.25 -13.57
C ASN A 114 -16.05 17.08 -13.90
N THR A 115 -16.84 16.46 -13.04
CA THR A 115 -18.25 16.14 -13.32
C THR A 115 -19.20 17.33 -13.22
N GLU A 116 -18.78 18.44 -12.62
CA GLU A 116 -19.55 19.68 -12.49
C GLU A 116 -19.09 20.75 -13.49
N THR A 117 -17.77 21.01 -13.56
CA THR A 117 -17.21 22.07 -14.42
C THR A 117 -16.90 21.58 -15.84
N TYR A 118 -16.76 20.25 -16.03
CA TYR A 118 -16.29 19.62 -17.27
C TYR A 118 -14.89 20.06 -17.72
N GLU A 119 -14.10 20.66 -16.81
CA GLU A 119 -12.71 20.94 -17.08
C GLU A 119 -11.88 19.65 -17.13
N THR A 120 -10.97 19.58 -18.08
CA THR A 120 -10.07 18.45 -18.25
C THR A 120 -8.77 18.68 -17.47
N SER A 121 -8.25 17.60 -16.87
CA SER A 121 -6.95 17.61 -16.23
C SER A 121 -6.21 16.32 -16.57
N GLY A 122 -4.92 16.42 -16.84
CA GLY A 122 -4.04 15.27 -16.97
C GLY A 122 -4.04 14.41 -15.71
N TYR A 123 -3.80 13.12 -15.89
CA TYR A 123 -3.82 12.16 -14.78
C TYR A 123 -2.85 12.53 -13.65
N TYR A 124 -1.73 13.15 -13.99
CA TYR A 124 -0.66 13.57 -13.08
C TYR A 124 -0.72 15.05 -12.67
N ASP A 125 -1.71 15.82 -13.14
CA ASP A 125 -1.79 17.27 -12.90
C ASP A 125 -1.95 17.60 -11.41
N TYR A 126 -2.52 16.67 -10.64
CA TYR A 126 -2.54 16.73 -9.18
C TYR A 126 -2.05 15.41 -8.57
N TYR A 127 -0.75 15.36 -8.24
CA TYR A 127 -0.13 14.20 -7.58
C TYR A 127 -0.15 14.37 -6.06
N SER A 128 -1.01 13.62 -5.35
CA SER A 128 -1.18 13.76 -3.90
C SER A 128 -0.18 12.91 -3.09
N MET A 129 0.06 13.26 -1.82
CA MET A 129 0.84 12.39 -0.91
C MET A 129 0.16 11.01 -0.72
N GLY A 130 -1.17 10.98 -0.74
CA GLY A 130 -1.93 9.73 -0.73
C GLY A 130 -1.58 8.85 -1.93
N GLU A 131 -1.47 9.43 -3.14
CA GLU A 131 -1.04 8.71 -4.34
C GLU A 131 0.41 8.23 -4.23
N LEU A 132 1.32 9.05 -3.70
CA LEU A 132 2.71 8.65 -3.45
C LEU A 132 2.80 7.40 -2.57
N LEU A 133 2.09 7.39 -1.44
CA LEU A 133 2.10 6.27 -0.49
C LEU A 133 1.39 5.04 -1.05
N PHE A 134 0.26 5.22 -1.73
CA PHE A 134 -0.41 4.14 -2.47
C PHE A 134 0.54 3.49 -3.47
N ARG A 135 1.26 4.28 -4.27
CA ARG A 135 2.24 3.81 -5.24
C ARG A 135 3.46 3.14 -4.62
N LEU A 136 3.89 3.62 -3.45
CA LEU A 136 4.99 3.04 -2.68
C LEU A 136 4.65 1.66 -2.10
N HIS A 137 3.38 1.45 -1.74
CA HIS A 137 2.89 0.16 -1.20
C HIS A 137 3.19 -1.03 -2.11
N PHE A 138 3.23 -0.84 -3.43
CA PHE A 138 3.58 -1.88 -4.41
C PHE A 138 4.81 -1.52 -5.24
N PHE A 139 5.68 -0.64 -4.72
CA PHE A 139 6.96 -0.23 -5.30
C PHE A 139 6.89 0.27 -6.75
N SER A 140 5.81 0.91 -7.17
CA SER A 140 5.66 1.37 -8.57
C SER A 140 6.70 2.39 -9.01
N GLN A 141 7.37 3.05 -8.06
CA GLN A 141 8.52 3.93 -8.32
C GLN A 141 9.74 3.17 -8.86
N ILE A 142 9.74 1.83 -8.79
CA ILE A 142 10.69 0.96 -9.49
C ILE A 142 10.00 0.46 -10.77
N PRO A 143 10.27 1.07 -11.94
CA PRO A 143 9.54 0.79 -13.16
C PRO A 143 9.59 -0.69 -13.55
N TYR A 144 8.50 -1.19 -14.12
CA TYR A 144 8.31 -2.56 -14.64
C TYR A 144 8.33 -3.69 -13.59
N ILE A 145 9.18 -3.62 -12.58
CA ILE A 145 9.43 -4.72 -11.64
C ILE A 145 8.82 -4.51 -10.25
N GLY A 146 8.43 -3.29 -9.89
CA GLY A 146 7.94 -2.95 -8.55
C GLY A 146 6.80 -3.84 -8.06
N MET A 147 5.75 -3.98 -8.87
CA MET A 147 4.58 -4.81 -8.54
C MET A 147 4.95 -6.29 -8.37
N TYR A 148 5.83 -6.83 -9.21
CA TYR A 148 6.31 -8.20 -9.08
C TYR A 148 7.20 -8.40 -7.85
N LEU A 149 8.00 -7.39 -7.49
CA LEU A 149 8.80 -7.41 -6.26
C LEU A 149 7.89 -7.43 -5.02
N ALA A 150 6.83 -6.62 -5.00
CA ALA A 150 5.83 -6.64 -3.93
C ALA A 150 5.13 -8.01 -3.85
N GLY A 151 4.75 -8.59 -4.99
CA GLY A 151 4.20 -9.95 -5.08
C GLY A 151 5.17 -11.03 -4.55
N LEU A 152 6.47 -10.93 -4.87
CA LEU A 152 7.48 -11.85 -4.35
C LEU A 152 7.65 -11.71 -2.82
N VAL A 153 7.65 -10.48 -2.31
CA VAL A 153 7.66 -10.21 -0.86
C VAL A 153 6.44 -10.83 -0.19
N ALA A 154 5.25 -10.75 -0.81
CA ALA A 154 4.03 -11.37 -0.31
C ALA A 154 4.15 -12.90 -0.23
N VAL A 155 4.82 -13.55 -1.19
CA VAL A 155 5.07 -15.01 -1.14
C VAL A 155 5.91 -15.38 0.08
N PHE A 156 7.03 -14.69 0.30
CA PHE A 156 7.85 -14.93 1.50
C PHE A 156 7.11 -14.58 2.80
N PHE A 157 6.25 -13.57 2.77
CA PHE A 157 5.42 -13.21 3.90
C PHE A 157 4.38 -14.30 4.22
N LEU A 158 3.74 -14.89 3.20
CA LEU A 158 2.86 -16.04 3.35
C LEU A 158 3.59 -17.23 3.98
N PHE A 159 4.82 -17.53 3.51
CA PHE A 159 5.66 -18.54 4.14
C PHE A 159 5.97 -18.21 5.62
N ALA A 160 6.31 -16.95 5.92
CA ALA A 160 6.58 -16.53 7.29
C ALA A 160 5.35 -16.72 8.20
N ILE A 161 4.15 -16.38 7.74
CA ILE A 161 2.91 -16.58 8.50
C ILE A 161 2.64 -18.06 8.74
N VAL A 162 2.62 -18.88 7.68
CA VAL A 162 2.31 -20.31 7.78
C VAL A 162 3.31 -21.01 8.70
N THR A 163 4.61 -20.77 8.51
CA THR A 163 5.64 -21.36 9.36
C THR A 163 5.58 -20.85 10.81
N GLY A 164 5.23 -19.58 11.04
CA GLY A 164 5.03 -19.02 12.37
C GLY A 164 3.86 -19.67 13.11
N VAL A 165 2.72 -19.82 12.43
CA VAL A 165 1.53 -20.50 12.98
C VAL A 165 1.85 -21.96 13.33
N VAL A 166 2.55 -22.69 12.45
CA VAL A 166 2.95 -24.08 12.71
C VAL A 166 3.87 -24.20 13.93
N VAL A 167 4.86 -23.30 14.06
CA VAL A 167 5.78 -23.27 15.21
C VAL A 167 5.02 -23.06 16.52
N HIS A 168 4.01 -22.19 16.51
CA HIS A 168 3.25 -21.81 17.70
C HIS A 168 1.97 -22.62 17.92
N TRP A 169 1.60 -23.53 17.01
CA TRP A 169 0.31 -24.23 16.98
C TRP A 169 -0.16 -24.77 18.34
N LYS A 170 0.71 -25.51 19.04
CA LYS A 170 0.37 -26.12 20.35
C LYS A 170 0.29 -25.13 21.51
N LYS A 171 0.89 -23.94 21.36
CA LYS A 171 1.02 -22.92 22.41
C LYS A 171 0.31 -21.62 22.04
N ILE A 172 -0.49 -21.63 20.99
CA ILE A 172 -1.14 -20.42 20.47
C ILE A 172 -2.07 -19.85 21.55
N ILE A 173 -2.96 -20.67 22.09
CA ILE A 173 -3.89 -20.24 23.16
C ILE A 173 -3.14 -19.88 24.44
N SER A 174 -2.18 -20.69 24.88
CA SER A 174 -1.48 -20.42 26.14
C SER A 174 -0.56 -19.21 26.09
N ASN A 175 0.10 -18.95 24.96
CA ASN A 175 0.94 -17.76 24.79
C ASN A 175 0.11 -16.48 24.61
N PHE A 176 -1.15 -16.58 24.14
CA PHE A 176 -2.03 -15.42 23.99
C PHE A 176 -2.26 -14.70 25.32
N TYR A 177 -2.45 -15.45 26.41
CA TYR A 177 -2.71 -14.90 27.75
C TYR A 177 -1.44 -14.50 28.51
N VAL A 178 -0.25 -14.63 27.90
CA VAL A 178 1.02 -14.39 28.59
C VAL A 178 1.64 -13.08 28.10
N PHE A 179 1.52 -12.05 28.93
CA PHE A 179 2.30 -10.83 28.78
C PHE A 179 3.04 -10.50 30.08
N ARG A 180 4.38 -10.52 30.05
CA ARG A 180 5.22 -10.32 31.24
C ARG A 180 6.04 -9.03 31.14
N PRO A 181 5.47 -7.85 31.46
CA PRO A 181 6.14 -6.57 31.27
C PRO A 181 7.38 -6.38 32.15
N ALA A 182 7.44 -7.04 33.31
CA ALA A 182 8.59 -6.99 34.23
C ALA A 182 9.73 -7.96 33.86
N ALA A 183 9.58 -8.77 32.80
CA ALA A 183 10.59 -9.74 32.40
C ALA A 183 11.80 -9.11 31.70
N LYS A 184 12.79 -9.95 31.35
CA LYS A 184 13.93 -9.53 30.50
C LYS A 184 13.40 -9.01 29.17
N LEU A 185 14.04 -7.96 28.63
CA LEU A 185 13.60 -7.27 27.41
C LEU A 185 13.34 -8.23 26.23
N LYS A 186 14.17 -9.26 26.05
CA LYS A 186 13.96 -10.31 25.05
C LYS A 186 12.60 -11.00 25.21
N THR A 187 12.24 -11.34 26.44
CA THR A 187 10.97 -11.98 26.78
C THR A 187 9.79 -11.04 26.51
N VAL A 188 9.91 -9.77 26.88
CA VAL A 188 8.87 -8.75 26.59
C VAL A 188 8.63 -8.64 25.08
N TRP A 189 9.69 -8.54 24.28
CA TRP A 189 9.56 -8.49 22.81
C TRP A 189 8.96 -9.78 22.23
N THR A 190 9.34 -10.94 22.78
CA THR A 190 8.84 -12.23 22.33
C THR A 190 7.36 -12.39 22.65
N ASP A 191 6.94 -12.03 23.87
CA ASP A 191 5.55 -12.05 24.29
C ASP A 191 4.73 -11.09 23.41
N ALA A 192 5.19 -9.85 23.22
CA ALA A 192 4.51 -8.86 22.36
C ALA A 192 4.42 -9.32 20.89
N HIS A 193 5.51 -9.81 20.29
CA HIS A 193 5.53 -10.32 18.92
C HIS A 193 4.57 -11.50 18.73
N THR A 194 4.49 -12.40 19.71
CA THR A 194 3.64 -13.58 19.63
C THR A 194 2.16 -13.21 19.78
N VAL A 195 1.81 -12.36 20.76
CA VAL A 195 0.43 -11.93 21.01
C VAL A 195 -0.09 -11.07 19.86
N LEU A 196 0.63 -10.03 19.48
CA LEU A 196 0.22 -9.14 18.38
C LEU A 196 0.28 -9.84 17.03
N GLY A 197 1.25 -10.72 16.82
CA GLY A 197 1.30 -11.57 15.64
C GLY A 197 0.05 -12.43 15.54
N MET A 198 -0.36 -13.08 16.63
CA MET A 198 -1.54 -13.95 16.67
C MET A 198 -2.86 -13.20 16.46
N ILE A 199 -3.04 -12.03 17.09
CA ILE A 199 -4.18 -11.13 16.80
C ILE A 199 -4.16 -10.75 15.31
N GLY A 200 -2.98 -10.48 14.78
CA GLY A 200 -2.72 -10.12 13.39
C GLY A 200 -2.95 -11.23 12.36
N VAL A 201 -2.86 -12.52 12.73
CA VAL A 201 -2.77 -13.64 11.76
C VAL A 201 -3.88 -13.62 10.71
N PRO A 202 -5.19 -13.48 11.05
CA PRO A 202 -6.24 -13.51 10.03
C PRO A 202 -6.07 -12.41 8.98
N PHE A 203 -5.83 -11.18 9.43
CA PHE A 203 -5.57 -10.02 8.58
C PHE A 203 -4.31 -10.22 7.73
N GLN A 204 -3.20 -10.61 8.38
CA GLN A 204 -1.91 -10.82 7.71
C GLN A 204 -1.99 -11.91 6.65
N PHE A 205 -2.72 -12.99 6.93
CA PHE A 205 -2.90 -14.10 6.00
C PHE A 205 -3.70 -13.68 4.77
N VAL A 206 -4.83 -12.98 4.98
CA VAL A 206 -5.63 -12.41 3.88
C VAL A 206 -4.77 -11.48 3.02
N TYR A 207 -4.02 -10.55 3.63
CA TYR A 207 -3.15 -9.65 2.89
C TYR A 207 -2.02 -10.38 2.16
N ALA A 208 -1.43 -11.42 2.75
CA ALA A 208 -0.39 -12.20 2.07
C ALA A 208 -0.94 -12.92 0.83
N VAL A 209 -2.10 -13.58 0.95
CA VAL A 209 -2.73 -14.31 -0.17
C VAL A 209 -3.19 -13.36 -1.27
N THR A 210 -3.93 -12.31 -0.90
CA THR A 210 -4.45 -11.33 -1.86
C THR A 210 -3.31 -10.58 -2.56
N SER A 211 -2.23 -10.24 -1.85
CA SER A 211 -1.05 -9.57 -2.46
C SER A 211 -0.30 -10.49 -3.42
N CYS A 212 -0.18 -11.79 -3.10
CA CYS A 212 0.37 -12.77 -4.05
C CYS A 212 -0.47 -12.80 -5.33
N PHE A 213 -1.79 -12.84 -5.20
CA PHE A 213 -2.70 -12.85 -6.34
C PHE A 213 -2.57 -11.58 -7.17
N LEU A 214 -2.66 -10.39 -6.55
CA LEU A 214 -2.61 -9.11 -7.27
C LEU A 214 -1.23 -8.86 -7.90
N GLY A 215 -0.16 -9.03 -7.12
CA GLY A 215 1.21 -8.73 -7.56
C GLY A 215 1.83 -9.74 -8.53
N LEU A 216 1.30 -10.97 -8.61
CA LEU A 216 1.81 -12.03 -9.49
C LEU A 216 0.76 -12.57 -10.48
N SER A 217 -0.41 -11.92 -10.57
CA SER A 217 -1.54 -12.34 -11.43
C SER A 217 -1.12 -12.60 -12.88
N ILE A 218 -0.28 -11.75 -13.46
CA ILE A 218 0.24 -11.92 -14.83
C ILE A 218 1.09 -13.18 -14.96
N LEU A 219 1.88 -13.53 -13.94
CA LEU A 219 2.67 -14.76 -13.94
C LEU A 219 1.80 -16.00 -13.82
N ALA A 220 0.61 -15.90 -13.21
CA ALA A 220 -0.35 -16.99 -13.16
C ALA A 220 -0.96 -17.31 -14.54
N LEU A 221 -0.92 -16.35 -15.49
CA LEU A 221 -1.36 -16.59 -16.87
C LEU A 221 -0.38 -17.47 -17.66
N LEU A 222 0.90 -17.52 -17.27
CA LEU A 222 1.92 -18.35 -17.93
C LEU A 222 1.58 -19.85 -17.91
N PRO A 223 1.30 -20.49 -16.74
CA PRO A 223 0.84 -21.87 -16.72
C PRO A 223 -0.56 -22.03 -17.30
N ALA A 224 -1.44 -21.03 -17.16
CA ALA A 224 -2.79 -21.09 -17.71
C ALA A 224 -2.80 -21.19 -19.24
N ASN A 225 -1.84 -20.56 -19.93
CA ASN A 225 -1.72 -20.66 -21.39
C ASN A 225 -1.53 -22.11 -21.88
N PHE A 226 -0.88 -22.97 -21.09
CA PHE A 226 -0.78 -24.40 -21.42
C PHE A 226 -2.13 -25.12 -21.31
N LEU A 227 -2.99 -24.74 -20.36
CA LEU A 227 -4.33 -25.31 -20.21
C LEU A 227 -5.25 -24.92 -21.37
N TYR A 228 -4.98 -23.80 -22.02
CA TYR A 228 -5.72 -23.31 -23.20
C TYR A 228 -5.04 -23.72 -24.52
N ASN A 229 -4.11 -24.67 -24.51
CA ASN A 229 -3.37 -25.13 -25.69
C ASN A 229 -2.68 -23.99 -26.48
N GLY A 230 -2.28 -22.92 -25.80
CA GLY A 230 -1.67 -21.74 -26.41
C GLY A 230 -2.65 -20.71 -26.99
N ASP A 231 -3.97 -20.93 -26.87
CA ASP A 231 -5.00 -19.97 -27.27
C ASP A 231 -5.11 -18.81 -26.26
N GLN A 232 -4.23 -17.82 -26.45
CA GLN A 232 -4.17 -16.64 -25.61
C GLN A 232 -5.42 -15.77 -25.72
N GLU A 233 -6.06 -15.73 -26.89
CA GLU A 233 -7.25 -14.90 -27.09
C GLU A 233 -8.42 -15.43 -26.28
N LYS A 234 -8.65 -16.75 -26.32
CA LYS A 234 -9.67 -17.41 -25.51
C LYS A 234 -9.35 -17.32 -24.01
N LEU A 235 -8.10 -17.54 -23.60
CA LEU A 235 -7.68 -17.37 -22.20
C LEU A 235 -7.97 -15.94 -21.71
N MET A 236 -7.61 -14.92 -22.49
CA MET A 236 -7.89 -13.53 -22.12
C MET A 236 -9.40 -13.22 -22.12
N ALA A 237 -10.18 -13.79 -23.05
CA ALA A 237 -11.62 -13.61 -23.09
C ALA A 237 -12.33 -14.23 -21.87
N ASP A 238 -11.87 -15.40 -21.41
CA ASP A 238 -12.46 -16.09 -20.25
C ASP A 238 -12.03 -15.45 -18.91
N VAL A 239 -10.80 -14.91 -18.83
CA VAL A 239 -10.27 -14.28 -17.60
C VAL A 239 -10.62 -12.79 -17.49
N LEU A 240 -10.65 -12.07 -18.61
CA LEU A 240 -10.92 -10.64 -18.72
C LEU A 240 -11.95 -10.36 -19.83
N PRO A 241 -13.22 -10.77 -19.68
CA PRO A 241 -14.25 -10.62 -20.72
C PRO A 241 -14.45 -9.17 -21.19
N MET A 242 -14.20 -8.18 -20.33
CA MET A 242 -14.20 -6.75 -20.64
C MET A 242 -13.05 -6.27 -21.57
N MET A 243 -12.02 -7.09 -21.76
CA MET A 243 -10.95 -6.88 -22.75
C MET A 243 -11.31 -7.39 -24.15
N LYS A 244 -12.48 -8.03 -24.32
CA LYS A 244 -12.92 -8.50 -25.64
C LYS A 244 -12.99 -7.32 -26.62
N THR A 245 -12.28 -7.45 -27.74
CA THR A 245 -12.30 -6.51 -28.84
C THR A 245 -13.31 -6.95 -29.89
N TYR A 246 -13.92 -5.99 -30.57
CA TYR A 246 -14.80 -6.22 -31.70
C TYR A 246 -14.20 -5.56 -32.94
N PRO A 247 -14.31 -6.19 -34.13
CA PRO A 247 -13.91 -5.55 -35.38
C PRO A 247 -14.71 -4.27 -35.58
N LEU A 248 -14.10 -3.25 -36.17
CA LEU A 248 -14.81 -2.01 -36.51
C LEU A 248 -15.73 -2.27 -37.70
N GLU A 249 -16.97 -1.79 -37.63
CA GLU A 249 -17.95 -1.87 -38.72
C GLU A 249 -18.20 -0.46 -39.29
N GLU A 250 -19.35 -0.27 -39.96
CA GLU A 250 -19.69 0.96 -40.64
C GLU A 250 -19.96 2.09 -39.65
N LYS A 251 -19.62 3.32 -40.06
CA LYS A 251 -19.90 4.52 -39.28
C LYS A 251 -21.40 4.81 -39.28
N ILE A 252 -21.93 5.16 -38.12
CA ILE A 252 -23.31 5.65 -37.98
C ILE A 252 -23.34 7.17 -37.88
N GLU A 253 -24.44 7.78 -38.32
CA GLU A 253 -24.63 9.23 -38.27
C GLU A 253 -25.16 9.70 -36.90
N ASP A 254 -26.12 8.97 -36.32
CA ASP A 254 -26.70 9.30 -35.01
C ASP A 254 -26.15 8.37 -33.93
N VAL A 255 -25.33 8.92 -33.03
CA VAL A 255 -24.71 8.15 -31.94
C VAL A 255 -25.67 8.14 -30.73
N PRO A 256 -26.12 6.96 -30.27
CA PRO A 256 -27.00 6.86 -29.11
C PRO A 256 -26.38 7.48 -27.86
N LYS A 257 -27.18 8.26 -27.12
CA LYS A 257 -26.78 8.86 -25.85
C LYS A 257 -26.39 7.79 -24.83
N VAL A 258 -25.40 8.08 -24.02
CA VAL A 258 -24.88 7.22 -22.96
C VAL A 258 -25.80 7.18 -21.74
N ASN A 259 -26.33 8.32 -21.32
CA ASN A 259 -27.12 8.42 -20.08
C ASN A 259 -28.38 7.56 -20.10
N GLN A 260 -29.01 7.35 -21.26
CA GLN A 260 -30.21 6.50 -21.36
C GLN A 260 -29.92 5.07 -20.89
N PHE A 261 -28.77 4.51 -21.28
CA PHE A 261 -28.38 3.15 -20.90
C PHE A 261 -27.90 3.07 -19.46
N MET A 262 -27.28 4.15 -18.97
CA MET A 262 -26.95 4.28 -17.55
C MET A 262 -28.22 4.22 -16.71
N GLN A 263 -29.21 5.05 -17.02
CA GLN A 263 -30.50 5.08 -16.30
C GLN A 263 -31.18 3.71 -16.34
N PHE A 264 -31.27 3.07 -17.51
CA PHE A 264 -31.84 1.72 -17.62
C PHE A 264 -31.10 0.67 -16.77
N THR A 265 -29.79 0.84 -16.56
CA THR A 265 -29.01 -0.06 -15.70
C THR A 265 -29.29 0.22 -14.24
N LEU A 266 -29.29 1.50 -13.83
CA LEU A 266 -29.55 1.92 -12.45
C LEU A 266 -30.97 1.55 -12.00
N ASP A 267 -31.97 1.68 -12.88
CA ASP A 267 -33.37 1.34 -12.60
C ASP A 267 -33.59 -0.18 -12.46
N LYS A 268 -32.68 -1.00 -13.00
CA LYS A 268 -32.83 -2.46 -13.00
C LYS A 268 -32.57 -3.09 -11.63
N TRP A 269 -31.63 -2.53 -10.87
CA TRP A 269 -31.19 -3.09 -9.60
C TRP A 269 -31.17 -2.02 -8.52
N GLU A 270 -32.02 -2.20 -7.51
CA GLU A 270 -32.08 -1.29 -6.37
C GLU A 270 -30.73 -1.22 -5.64
N GLY A 271 -30.26 0.00 -5.34
CA GLY A 271 -28.97 0.20 -4.66
C GLY A 271 -27.73 -0.11 -5.50
N PHE A 272 -27.89 -0.36 -6.81
CA PHE A 272 -26.78 -0.55 -7.73
C PHE A 272 -26.10 0.78 -8.03
N THR A 273 -24.77 0.77 -7.97
CA THR A 273 -23.94 1.92 -8.27
C THR A 273 -22.96 1.56 -9.39
N ALA A 274 -22.99 2.32 -10.48
CA ALA A 274 -22.03 2.14 -11.57
C ALA A 274 -20.62 2.55 -11.14
N GLU A 275 -19.65 1.69 -11.41
CA GLU A 275 -18.22 1.92 -11.14
C GLU A 275 -17.41 2.09 -12.42
N GLU A 276 -17.87 1.48 -13.51
CA GLU A 276 -17.16 1.54 -14.79
C GLU A 276 -18.14 1.50 -15.96
N VAL A 277 -17.89 2.37 -16.92
CA VAL A 277 -18.61 2.42 -18.19
C VAL A 277 -17.63 2.18 -19.32
N HIS A 278 -17.91 1.20 -20.18
CA HIS A 278 -17.11 0.95 -21.39
C HIS A 278 -17.97 1.17 -22.62
N ILE A 279 -17.47 2.00 -23.51
CA ILE A 279 -18.03 2.21 -24.84
C ILE A 279 -17.08 1.56 -25.83
N LYS A 280 -17.53 0.52 -26.53
CA LYS A 280 -16.72 -0.19 -27.52
C LYS A 280 -17.12 0.26 -28.92
N ASN A 281 -16.12 0.47 -29.79
CA ASN A 281 -16.30 0.92 -31.17
C ASN A 281 -17.22 2.15 -31.26
N TYR A 282 -16.87 3.25 -30.56
CA TYR A 282 -17.67 4.47 -30.56
C TYR A 282 -17.97 4.93 -32.00
N GLY A 283 -19.24 5.25 -32.28
CA GLY A 283 -19.70 5.72 -33.60
C GLY A 283 -19.79 4.66 -34.71
N SER A 284 -19.74 3.36 -34.37
CA SER A 284 -19.89 2.22 -35.29
C SER A 284 -21.28 1.59 -35.20
N SER A 285 -21.74 0.90 -36.26
CA SER A 285 -23.00 0.13 -36.28
C SER A 285 -23.05 -0.94 -35.19
N ASN A 286 -21.90 -1.51 -34.86
CA ASN A 286 -21.72 -2.51 -33.79
C ASN A 286 -21.21 -1.92 -32.46
N MET A 287 -21.41 -0.62 -32.23
CA MET A 287 -21.08 0.03 -30.97
C MET A 287 -21.76 -0.69 -29.80
N LYS A 288 -21.00 -0.93 -28.74
CA LYS A 288 -21.53 -1.57 -27.52
C LYS A 288 -21.33 -0.71 -26.31
N PHE A 289 -22.34 -0.68 -25.49
CA PHE A 289 -22.33 0.03 -24.22
C PHE A 289 -22.35 -0.96 -23.08
N LEU A 290 -21.39 -0.88 -22.16
CA LEU A 290 -21.25 -1.79 -21.04
C LEU A 290 -21.21 -0.99 -19.75
N VAL A 291 -22.17 -1.23 -18.88
CA VAL A 291 -22.22 -0.67 -17.52
C VAL A 291 -21.88 -1.76 -16.54
N GLU A 292 -20.90 -1.52 -15.68
CA GLU A 292 -20.47 -2.42 -14.62
C GLU A 292 -20.44 -1.67 -13.29
N GLY A 293 -20.81 -2.36 -12.22
CA GLY A 293 -20.94 -1.73 -10.92
C GLY A 293 -21.21 -2.73 -9.81
N LEU A 294 -21.47 -2.20 -8.62
CA LEU A 294 -21.74 -2.97 -7.41
C LEU A 294 -23.06 -2.54 -6.78
N ILE A 295 -23.82 -3.49 -6.24
CA ILE A 295 -24.85 -3.18 -5.24
C ILE A 295 -24.20 -2.82 -3.90
N ARG A 296 -24.97 -2.22 -2.99
CA ARG A 296 -24.52 -1.93 -1.62
C ARG A 296 -23.95 -3.19 -0.98
N ALA A 297 -22.87 -3.03 -0.22
CA ALA A 297 -22.20 -4.16 0.43
C ALA A 297 -23.13 -4.90 1.41
N GLU A 298 -24.11 -4.19 1.98
CA GLU A 298 -25.18 -4.72 2.85
C GLU A 298 -26.14 -5.64 2.09
N ASP A 299 -26.42 -5.32 0.82
CA ASP A 299 -27.31 -6.08 -0.06
C ASP A 299 -26.58 -7.29 -0.67
N GLY A 300 -25.26 -7.21 -0.86
CA GLY A 300 -24.45 -8.34 -1.30
C GLY A 300 -22.93 -8.11 -1.33
N PHE A 301 -22.19 -8.93 -0.57
CA PHE A 301 -20.72 -8.88 -0.56
C PHE A 301 -20.08 -9.16 -1.93
N LEU A 302 -20.72 -9.99 -2.76
CA LEU A 302 -20.24 -10.31 -4.12
C LEU A 302 -21.07 -9.64 -5.22
N GLY A 303 -21.75 -8.55 -4.87
CA GLY A 303 -22.81 -7.89 -5.63
C GLY A 303 -22.43 -7.22 -6.95
N LYS A 304 -21.63 -7.86 -7.80
CA LYS A 304 -21.12 -7.25 -9.04
C LYS A 304 -22.03 -7.50 -10.23
N GLY A 305 -22.72 -6.44 -10.67
CA GLY A 305 -23.64 -6.45 -11.79
C GLY A 305 -23.01 -5.89 -13.06
N ARG A 306 -23.46 -6.37 -14.21
CA ARG A 306 -23.03 -5.86 -15.52
C ARG A 306 -24.11 -6.00 -16.56
N ILE A 307 -24.31 -4.99 -17.40
CA ILE A 307 -25.19 -5.07 -18.56
C ILE A 307 -24.43 -4.61 -19.81
N VAL A 308 -24.61 -5.34 -20.91
CA VAL A 308 -24.03 -5.02 -22.21
C VAL A 308 -25.15 -4.81 -23.22
N TYR A 309 -25.21 -3.61 -23.76
CA TYR A 309 -26.16 -3.18 -24.78
C TYR A 309 -25.47 -3.12 -26.14
N GLU A 310 -26.18 -3.53 -27.18
CA GLU A 310 -25.92 -3.06 -28.53
C GLU A 310 -26.49 -1.65 -28.65
N ALA A 311 -25.63 -0.66 -28.90
CA ALA A 311 -26.01 0.74 -28.75
C ALA A 311 -27.07 1.15 -29.79
N THR A 312 -26.95 0.69 -31.03
CA THR A 312 -27.83 1.06 -32.15
C THR A 312 -29.23 0.48 -32.03
N SER A 313 -29.37 -0.76 -31.58
CA SER A 313 -30.67 -1.43 -31.43
C SER A 313 -31.29 -1.28 -30.03
N GLY A 314 -30.49 -0.88 -29.05
CA GLY A 314 -30.85 -0.91 -27.63
C GLY A 314 -30.97 -2.32 -27.04
N LYS A 315 -30.71 -3.37 -27.83
CA LYS A 315 -30.87 -4.76 -27.41
C LYS A 315 -29.81 -5.13 -26.38
N ILE A 316 -30.24 -5.77 -25.29
CA ILE A 316 -29.33 -6.33 -24.31
C ILE A 316 -28.70 -7.61 -24.86
N THR A 317 -27.37 -7.62 -24.98
CA THR A 317 -26.59 -8.76 -25.49
C THR A 317 -26.04 -9.65 -24.39
N SER A 318 -25.84 -9.11 -23.18
CA SER A 318 -25.38 -9.85 -22.01
C SER A 318 -25.84 -9.15 -20.73
N ILE A 319 -26.30 -9.93 -19.76
CA ILE A 319 -26.62 -9.47 -18.41
C ILE A 319 -25.88 -10.38 -17.45
N LYS A 320 -25.23 -9.77 -16.46
CA LYS A 320 -24.77 -10.43 -15.24
C LYS A 320 -25.53 -9.81 -14.09
N ASP A 321 -26.37 -10.61 -13.45
CA ASP A 321 -27.10 -10.18 -12.27
C ASP A 321 -26.15 -10.04 -11.06
N PRO A 322 -26.17 -8.93 -10.31
CA PRO A 322 -25.32 -8.75 -9.13
C PRO A 322 -25.61 -9.78 -8.02
N TYR A 323 -26.81 -10.35 -7.97
CA TYR A 323 -27.18 -11.38 -7.00
C TYR A 323 -26.71 -12.78 -7.42
N GLU A 324 -26.23 -12.94 -8.66
CA GLU A 324 -25.68 -14.18 -9.18
C GLU A 324 -24.17 -14.06 -9.44
N SER A 325 -23.37 -14.86 -8.76
CA SER A 325 -21.92 -14.89 -8.97
C SER A 325 -21.46 -16.30 -9.32
N SER A 326 -20.74 -16.40 -10.44
CA SER A 326 -19.99 -17.62 -10.73
C SER A 326 -18.87 -17.81 -9.69
N TYR A 327 -18.47 -19.05 -9.42
CA TYR A 327 -17.45 -19.35 -8.41
C TYR A 327 -16.14 -18.59 -8.66
N MET A 328 -15.66 -18.58 -9.91
CA MET A 328 -14.38 -17.94 -10.27
C MET A 328 -14.42 -16.41 -10.09
N GLU A 329 -15.52 -15.78 -10.50
CA GLU A 329 -15.69 -14.34 -10.30
C GLU A 329 -15.89 -13.98 -8.84
N GLY A 330 -16.62 -14.81 -8.09
CA GLY A 330 -16.80 -14.66 -6.65
C GLY A 330 -15.47 -14.67 -5.92
N VAL A 331 -14.61 -15.67 -6.18
CA VAL A 331 -13.25 -15.74 -5.59
C VAL A 331 -12.43 -14.50 -5.91
N ARG A 332 -12.46 -14.04 -7.17
CA ARG A 332 -11.77 -12.82 -7.58
C ARG A 332 -12.28 -11.61 -6.79
N LEU A 333 -13.59 -11.43 -6.73
CA LEU A 333 -14.20 -10.28 -6.06
C LEU A 333 -13.95 -10.28 -4.55
N VAL A 334 -13.96 -11.45 -3.89
CA VAL A 334 -13.52 -11.60 -2.49
C VAL A 334 -12.09 -11.09 -2.32
N ILE A 335 -11.17 -11.51 -3.20
CA ILE A 335 -9.76 -11.09 -3.13
C ILE A 335 -9.63 -9.57 -3.25
N TYR A 336 -10.33 -8.94 -4.20
CA TYR A 336 -10.33 -7.49 -4.35
C TYR A 336 -10.91 -6.81 -3.10
N ARG A 337 -12.15 -7.12 -2.71
CA ARG A 337 -12.81 -6.45 -1.57
C ARG A 337 -12.05 -6.62 -0.26
N LEU A 338 -11.49 -7.80 0.00
CA LEU A 338 -10.68 -8.03 1.21
C LEU A 338 -9.34 -7.28 1.20
N HIS A 339 -8.73 -7.06 0.04
CA HIS A 339 -7.45 -6.35 -0.03
C HIS A 339 -7.63 -4.83 0.08
N PHE A 340 -8.65 -4.29 -0.60
CA PHE A 340 -8.94 -2.85 -0.62
C PHE A 340 -9.74 -2.40 0.62
N GLY A 341 -10.48 -3.29 1.27
CA GLY A 341 -11.24 -2.98 2.49
C GLY A 341 -12.40 -2.00 2.24
N ASP A 342 -12.96 -2.01 1.03
CA ASP A 342 -13.92 -1.04 0.49
C ASP A 342 -15.40 -1.34 0.85
N TYR A 343 -15.65 -2.33 1.70
CA TYR A 343 -17.00 -2.84 1.97
C TYR A 343 -17.57 -2.49 3.36
N GLY A 344 -16.80 -1.81 4.22
CA GLY A 344 -17.20 -1.50 5.60
C GLY A 344 -17.01 -0.03 6.01
N GLY A 345 -16.89 0.85 5.02
CA GLY A 345 -16.73 2.30 5.21
C GLY A 345 -15.51 2.67 6.06
N LEU A 346 -15.56 3.88 6.66
CA LEU A 346 -14.45 4.43 7.43
C LEU A 346 -14.08 3.55 8.65
N ALA A 347 -15.07 2.97 9.35
CA ALA A 347 -14.82 2.13 10.52
C ALA A 347 -13.93 0.92 10.17
N LEU A 348 -14.20 0.24 9.06
CA LEU A 348 -13.38 -0.89 8.61
C LEU A 348 -11.98 -0.43 8.17
N LYS A 349 -11.88 0.67 7.41
CA LYS A 349 -10.59 1.28 7.04
C LYS A 349 -9.72 1.54 8.28
N MET A 350 -10.32 2.02 9.38
CA MET A 350 -9.61 2.26 10.64
C MET A 350 -9.11 0.98 11.31
N VAL A 351 -9.93 -0.07 11.33
CA VAL A 351 -9.50 -1.38 11.83
C VAL A 351 -8.32 -1.90 11.01
N TYR A 352 -8.41 -1.83 9.68
CA TYR A 352 -7.36 -2.28 8.77
C TYR A 352 -6.08 -1.45 8.93
N PHE A 353 -6.20 -0.13 9.11
CA PHE A 353 -5.09 0.77 9.41
C PHE A 353 -4.37 0.33 10.68
N ILE A 354 -5.11 0.12 11.79
CA ILE A 354 -4.53 -0.31 13.07
C ILE A 354 -3.83 -1.67 12.91
N MET A 355 -4.44 -2.61 12.19
CA MET A 355 -3.87 -3.93 11.93
C MET A 355 -2.60 -3.87 11.06
N ALA A 356 -2.53 -2.94 10.11
CA ALA A 356 -1.31 -2.67 9.34
C ALA A 356 -0.18 -2.12 10.24
N ILE A 357 -0.48 -1.17 11.14
CA ILE A 357 0.49 -0.64 12.11
C ILE A 357 0.96 -1.72 13.10
N ILE A 358 0.04 -2.57 13.58
CA ILE A 358 0.39 -3.74 14.40
C ILE A 358 1.35 -4.66 13.62
N THR A 359 1.10 -4.86 12.32
CA THR A 359 1.98 -5.67 11.47
C THR A 359 3.37 -5.04 11.32
N CYS A 360 3.47 -3.71 11.13
CA CYS A 360 4.74 -2.99 11.18
C CYS A 360 5.50 -3.23 12.51
N PHE A 361 4.79 -3.23 13.65
CA PHE A 361 5.38 -3.54 14.95
C PHE A 361 5.85 -5.00 15.06
N VAL A 362 5.07 -5.97 14.56
CA VAL A 362 5.44 -7.40 14.53
C VAL A 362 6.71 -7.61 13.70
N ILE A 363 6.84 -6.92 12.57
CA ILE A 363 8.03 -6.98 11.71
C ILE A 363 9.27 -6.43 12.45
N ILE A 364 9.16 -5.23 13.05
CA ILE A 364 10.25 -4.63 13.82
C ILE A 364 10.65 -5.52 15.00
N SER A 365 9.67 -5.96 15.80
CA SER A 365 9.93 -6.80 16.97
C SER A 365 10.59 -8.13 16.61
N GLY A 366 10.24 -8.75 15.48
CA GLY A 366 10.90 -9.95 14.97
C GLY A 366 12.41 -9.76 14.74
N VAL A 367 12.78 -8.65 14.10
CA VAL A 367 14.20 -8.29 13.89
C VAL A 367 14.90 -7.97 15.22
N LEU A 368 14.23 -7.27 16.14
CA LEU A 368 14.79 -6.99 17.47
C LEU A 368 15.05 -8.27 18.28
N ILE A 369 14.14 -9.24 18.25
CA ILE A 369 14.32 -10.56 18.87
C ILE A 369 15.51 -11.28 18.24
N TRP A 370 15.64 -11.24 16.91
CA TRP A 370 16.75 -11.87 16.18
C TRP A 370 18.11 -11.29 16.57
N LEU A 371 18.19 -9.96 16.72
CA LEU A 371 19.38 -9.24 17.18
C LEU A 371 19.73 -9.64 18.61
N GLU A 372 18.75 -9.61 19.51
CA GLU A 372 18.94 -9.92 20.93
C GLU A 372 19.37 -11.38 21.15
N ALA A 373 18.78 -12.32 20.40
CA ALA A 373 19.15 -13.74 20.43
C ALA A 373 20.61 -14.00 19.99
N ARG A 374 21.22 -13.05 19.27
CA ARG A 374 22.60 -13.12 18.78
C ARG A 374 23.60 -12.34 19.64
N LYS A 375 23.17 -11.71 20.73
CA LYS A 375 24.08 -11.10 21.73
C LYS A 375 24.66 -12.17 22.68
N LYS A 376 25.48 -13.09 22.15
CA LYS A 376 26.18 -14.10 22.96
C LYS A 376 27.54 -13.55 23.45
N ARG A 377 27.91 -13.81 24.72
CA ARG A 377 29.18 -13.34 25.33
C ARG A 377 30.43 -13.79 24.56
N ASN A 378 30.42 -14.99 23.97
CA ASN A 378 31.57 -15.58 23.28
C ASN A 378 31.49 -15.46 21.74
N MET A 379 30.74 -14.48 21.21
CA MET A 379 30.63 -14.31 19.76
C MET A 379 31.88 -13.59 19.19
N PRO A 380 32.46 -14.08 18.08
CA PRO A 380 33.56 -13.39 17.40
C PRO A 380 33.20 -11.94 17.08
N GLU A 381 34.15 -11.01 17.26
CA GLU A 381 33.88 -9.58 17.12
C GLU A 381 33.35 -9.20 15.73
N ARG A 382 33.84 -9.86 14.67
CA ARG A 382 33.38 -9.63 13.29
C ARG A 382 31.88 -9.89 13.15
N LYS A 383 31.39 -11.02 13.69
CA LYS A 383 29.96 -11.38 13.70
C LYS A 383 29.14 -10.42 14.58
N ARG A 384 29.69 -10.00 15.73
CA ARG A 384 29.04 -9.00 16.60
C ARG A 384 28.87 -7.65 15.90
N ARG A 385 29.92 -7.16 15.22
CA ARG A 385 29.88 -5.91 14.44
C ARG A 385 28.89 -6.00 13.29
N PHE A 386 28.86 -7.12 12.56
CA PHE A 386 27.89 -7.35 11.50
C PHE A 386 26.44 -7.29 12.01
N ASN A 387 26.10 -8.07 13.05
CA ASN A 387 24.74 -8.08 13.60
C ASN A 387 24.32 -6.69 14.11
N ARG A 388 25.22 -5.95 14.76
CA ARG A 388 24.94 -4.56 15.17
C ARG A 388 24.66 -3.66 13.96
N ARG A 389 25.47 -3.74 12.90
CA ARG A 389 25.27 -2.94 11.68
C ARG A 389 23.92 -3.23 11.03
N VAL A 390 23.54 -4.52 10.92
CA VAL A 390 22.23 -4.92 10.40
C VAL A 390 21.11 -4.25 11.19
N GLY A 391 21.16 -4.30 12.53
CA GLY A 391 20.14 -3.67 13.36
C GLY A 391 20.08 -2.14 13.26
N VAL A 392 21.24 -1.48 13.11
CA VAL A 392 21.32 -0.02 12.92
C VAL A 392 20.71 0.37 11.57
N VAL A 393 21.11 -0.30 10.49
CA VAL A 393 20.61 -0.03 9.12
C VAL A 393 19.12 -0.28 9.04
N TYR A 394 18.66 -1.42 9.57
CA TYR A 394 17.26 -1.80 9.58
C TYR A 394 16.38 -0.77 10.30
N LEU A 395 16.72 -0.41 11.54
CA LEU A 395 15.91 0.56 12.30
C LEU A 395 15.98 1.97 11.71
N ALA A 396 17.12 2.37 11.14
CA ALA A 396 17.23 3.65 10.45
C ALA A 396 16.30 3.71 9.23
N LEU A 397 16.27 2.66 8.39
CA LEU A 397 15.36 2.58 7.24
C LEU A 397 13.89 2.66 7.66
N CYS A 398 13.46 1.81 8.59
CA CYS A 398 12.05 1.71 8.96
C CYS A 398 11.59 2.94 9.77
N LEU A 399 12.30 3.31 10.85
CA LEU A 399 11.81 4.34 11.76
C LEU A 399 11.94 5.77 11.22
N SER A 400 12.83 6.02 10.25
CA SER A 400 12.93 7.34 9.62
C SER A 400 11.80 7.62 8.64
N MET A 401 11.02 6.61 8.22
CA MET A 401 9.82 6.85 7.41
C MET A 401 8.80 7.74 8.13
N TYR A 402 8.62 7.57 9.45
CA TYR A 402 7.64 8.36 10.20
C TYR A 402 7.87 9.88 10.11
N PRO A 403 9.03 10.43 10.50
CA PRO A 403 9.26 11.88 10.38
C PRO A 403 9.25 12.37 8.94
N ILE A 404 9.70 11.56 7.98
CA ILE A 404 9.72 11.98 6.58
C ILE A 404 8.32 12.01 5.98
N THR A 405 7.46 11.04 6.31
CA THR A 405 6.04 11.12 5.96
C THR A 405 5.41 12.38 6.54
N ALA A 406 5.66 12.70 7.81
CA ALA A 406 5.13 13.92 8.42
C ALA A 406 5.60 15.19 7.69
N ILE A 407 6.89 15.27 7.33
CA ILE A 407 7.43 16.37 6.53
C ILE A 407 6.76 16.45 5.17
N SER A 408 6.58 15.32 4.48
CA SER A 408 5.94 15.27 3.17
C SER A 408 4.49 15.72 3.20
N PHE A 409 3.74 15.48 4.28
CA PHE A 409 2.38 16.03 4.46
C PHE A 409 2.40 17.56 4.60
N VAL A 410 3.31 18.11 5.41
CA VAL A 410 3.45 19.57 5.55
C VAL A 410 3.84 20.19 4.21
N VAL A 411 4.83 19.60 3.51
CA VAL A 411 5.26 20.09 2.20
C VAL A 411 4.13 19.97 1.19
N SER A 412 3.40 18.86 1.13
CA SER A 412 2.30 18.68 0.16
C SER A 412 1.22 19.75 0.34
N LYS A 413 0.97 20.21 1.56
CA LYS A 413 -0.01 21.26 1.84
C LYS A 413 0.47 22.68 1.51
N LEU A 414 1.79 22.90 1.51
CA LEU A 414 2.40 24.21 1.27
C LEU A 414 2.82 24.43 -0.19
N ILE A 415 2.70 23.43 -1.07
CA ILE A 415 2.97 23.60 -2.51
C ILE A 415 1.91 24.55 -3.11
N PRO A 416 2.31 25.69 -3.68
CA PRO A 416 1.40 26.60 -4.38
C PRO A 416 0.75 25.95 -5.60
N GLU A 417 -0.46 26.39 -5.96
CA GLU A 417 -1.21 25.84 -7.11
C GLU A 417 -0.46 26.00 -8.45
N GLU A 418 0.28 27.09 -8.61
CA GLU A 418 1.16 27.35 -9.78
C GLU A 418 2.24 26.28 -9.99
N HIS A 419 2.56 25.49 -8.96
CA HIS A 419 3.55 24.42 -9.00
C HIS A 419 2.93 23.01 -9.01
N ASN A 420 1.63 22.88 -9.27
CA ASN A 420 0.95 21.58 -9.31
C ASN A 420 1.56 20.61 -10.33
N LEU A 421 2.02 21.09 -11.50
CA LEU A 421 2.71 20.25 -12.49
C LEU A 421 4.04 19.68 -11.99
N MET A 422 4.71 20.34 -11.04
CA MET A 422 5.97 19.88 -10.43
C MET A 422 5.74 19.13 -9.11
N ARG A 423 4.49 18.97 -8.67
CA ARG A 423 4.13 18.43 -7.36
C ARG A 423 4.69 17.02 -7.16
N MET A 424 4.66 16.17 -8.19
CA MET A 424 5.24 14.82 -8.11
C MET A 424 6.73 14.86 -7.77
N ASP A 425 7.51 15.69 -8.48
CA ASP A 425 8.95 15.80 -8.29
C ASP A 425 9.31 16.38 -6.92
N ILE A 426 8.57 17.41 -6.48
CA ILE A 426 8.75 18.00 -5.15
C ILE A 426 8.50 16.95 -4.06
N LEU A 427 7.41 16.19 -4.18
CA LEU A 427 7.09 15.13 -3.21
C LEU A 427 8.10 13.98 -3.25
N TYR A 428 8.61 13.62 -4.43
CA TYR A 428 9.64 12.58 -4.56
C TYR A 428 10.95 13.00 -3.92
N TRP A 429 11.43 14.22 -4.17
CA TRP A 429 12.65 14.71 -3.53
C TRP A 429 12.49 14.87 -2.02
N THR A 430 11.34 15.37 -1.58
CA THR A 430 11.02 15.50 -0.16
C THR A 430 11.00 14.13 0.52
N PHE A 431 10.29 13.17 -0.06
CA PHE A 431 10.12 11.84 0.53
C PHE A 431 11.37 10.99 0.36
N PHE A 432 11.78 10.66 -0.87
CA PHE A 432 12.91 9.74 -1.10
C PHE A 432 14.26 10.38 -0.77
N GLY A 433 14.47 11.64 -1.16
CA GLY A 433 15.68 12.39 -0.82
C GLY A 433 15.79 12.61 0.69
N GLY A 434 14.72 13.09 1.32
CA GLY A 434 14.64 13.23 2.79
C GLY A 434 14.83 11.91 3.53
N TRP A 435 14.20 10.83 3.05
CA TRP A 435 14.31 9.49 3.65
C TRP A 435 15.71 8.92 3.53
N LEU A 436 16.39 9.10 2.39
CA LEU A 436 17.78 8.71 2.22
C LEU A 436 18.68 9.48 3.20
N LEU A 437 18.53 10.81 3.27
CA LEU A 437 19.33 11.66 4.17
C LEU A 437 19.11 11.29 5.65
N ALA A 438 17.85 11.14 6.08
CA ALA A 438 17.51 10.74 7.44
C ALA A 438 18.06 9.35 7.77
N THR A 439 17.90 8.39 6.85
CA THR A 439 18.44 7.04 6.99
C THR A 439 19.95 7.06 7.16
N VAL A 440 20.67 7.75 6.28
CA VAL A 440 22.14 7.88 6.35
C VAL A 440 22.55 8.53 7.66
N PHE A 441 21.90 9.62 8.07
CA PHE A 441 22.16 10.28 9.34
C PHE A 441 22.04 9.32 10.54
N PHE A 442 20.95 8.56 10.64
CA PHE A 442 20.74 7.62 11.74
C PHE A 442 21.67 6.41 11.68
N ILE A 443 22.05 5.95 10.47
CA ILE A 443 23.08 4.92 10.31
C ILE A 443 24.43 5.41 10.86
N LEU A 444 24.81 6.66 10.58
CA LEU A 444 26.07 7.25 11.03
C LEU A 444 26.12 7.44 12.55
N LYS A 445 24.98 7.71 13.20
CA LYS A 445 24.88 7.77 14.67
C LYS A 445 25.16 6.41 15.34
N LYS A 446 24.91 5.29 14.66
CA LYS A 446 25.19 3.92 15.14
C LYS A 446 24.56 3.59 16.51
N ASP A 447 23.47 4.27 16.86
CA ASP A 447 22.80 4.14 18.16
C ASP A 447 21.29 3.97 17.96
N ASN A 448 20.81 2.73 18.14
CA ASN A 448 19.39 2.38 17.98
C ASN A 448 18.49 3.11 18.97
N PHE A 449 18.98 3.43 20.18
CA PHE A 449 18.20 4.21 21.15
C PHE A 449 18.01 5.64 20.63
N TYR A 450 19.09 6.23 20.09
CA TYR A 450 19.04 7.55 19.48
C TYR A 450 18.08 7.54 18.28
N THR A 451 18.23 6.60 17.35
CA THR A 451 17.34 6.46 16.19
C THR A 451 15.88 6.39 16.63
N ASN A 452 15.54 5.48 17.55
CA ASN A 452 14.16 5.34 18.00
C ASN A 452 13.61 6.61 18.65
N LYS A 453 14.35 7.20 19.60
CA LYS A 453 13.89 8.37 20.35
C LYS A 453 13.72 9.60 19.44
N TYR A 454 14.68 9.86 18.56
CA TYR A 454 14.67 11.06 17.73
C TYR A 454 13.80 10.93 16.49
N CYS A 455 13.57 9.73 15.94
CA CYS A 455 12.51 9.53 14.93
C CYS A 455 11.12 9.80 15.52
N LEU A 456 10.83 9.28 16.72
CA LEU A 456 9.56 9.54 17.40
C LEU A 456 9.40 11.04 17.72
N LEU A 457 10.44 11.67 18.26
CA LEU A 457 10.41 13.10 18.60
C LEU A 457 10.24 13.99 17.36
N SER A 458 11.07 13.81 16.34
CA SER A 458 10.98 14.63 15.12
C SER A 458 9.66 14.42 14.39
N GLY A 459 9.19 13.18 14.26
CA GLY A 459 7.91 12.90 13.63
C GLY A 459 6.73 13.48 14.42
N SER A 460 6.79 13.46 15.76
CA SER A 460 5.76 14.10 16.58
C SER A 460 5.75 15.63 16.46
N ILE A 461 6.93 16.26 16.44
CA ILE A 461 7.03 17.72 16.29
C ILE A 461 6.48 18.15 14.94
N VAL A 462 6.92 17.52 13.86
CA VAL A 462 6.43 17.84 12.51
C VAL A 462 4.95 17.47 12.37
N GLY A 463 4.51 16.37 12.97
CA GLY A 463 3.12 15.94 12.93
C GLY A 463 2.15 16.96 13.55
N PHE A 464 2.56 17.71 14.57
CA PHE A 464 1.76 18.84 15.10
C PHE A 464 1.64 20.01 14.12
N PHE A 465 2.57 20.18 13.18
CA PHE A 465 2.50 21.23 12.16
C PHE A 465 1.55 20.91 11.01
N ILE A 466 1.12 19.66 10.84
CA ILE A 466 0.21 19.25 9.76
C ILE A 466 -1.15 19.97 9.85
N PRO A 467 -1.91 19.91 10.96
CA PRO A 467 -3.16 20.67 11.08
C PRO A 467 -2.94 22.19 11.02
N ILE A 468 -1.77 22.67 11.47
CA ILE A 468 -1.41 24.09 11.38
C ILE A 468 -1.21 24.50 9.92
N SER A 469 -0.50 23.69 9.12
CA SER A 469 -0.33 23.93 7.69
C SER A 469 -1.67 23.91 6.94
N ASN A 470 -2.61 23.07 7.38
CA ASN A 470 -3.95 23.03 6.78
C ASN A 470 -4.72 24.33 7.04
N GLY A 471 -4.74 24.77 8.31
CA GLY A 471 -5.38 26.03 8.70
C GLY A 471 -4.78 27.26 8.04
N ILE A 472 -3.45 27.32 7.88
CA ILE A 472 -2.76 28.43 7.22
C ILE A 472 -2.99 28.43 5.70
N SER A 473 -2.86 27.28 5.05
CA SER A 473 -2.89 27.17 3.58
C SER A 473 -4.31 27.25 3.02
N SER A 474 -5.28 26.60 3.66
CA SER A 474 -6.65 26.50 3.13
C SER A 474 -7.71 27.23 3.95
N GLY A 475 -7.36 27.83 5.09
CA GLY A 475 -8.33 28.38 6.03
C GLY A 475 -9.14 27.32 6.79
N ASN A 476 -8.91 26.03 6.49
CA ASN A 476 -9.58 24.87 7.09
C ASN A 476 -8.96 24.52 8.45
N TRP A 477 -9.18 25.39 9.43
CA TRP A 477 -8.89 25.05 10.81
C TRP A 477 -9.81 23.94 11.32
N ILE A 478 -9.35 23.17 12.31
CA ILE A 478 -10.10 22.03 12.87
C ILE A 478 -11.53 22.39 13.30
N TRP A 479 -11.73 23.58 13.87
CA TRP A 479 -13.08 24.04 14.23
C TRP A 479 -13.93 24.41 13.01
N VAL A 480 -13.32 24.93 11.94
CA VAL A 480 -14.02 25.24 10.68
C VAL A 480 -14.46 23.95 9.99
N THR A 481 -13.55 22.98 9.86
CA THR A 481 -13.85 21.69 9.23
C THR A 481 -14.92 20.92 10.02
N TYR A 482 -14.89 21.00 11.35
CA TYR A 482 -15.95 20.46 12.21
C TYR A 482 -17.30 21.14 12.00
N MET A 483 -17.36 22.48 11.99
CA MET A 483 -18.61 23.23 11.80
C MET A 483 -19.21 23.02 10.40
N ASN A 484 -18.38 22.82 9.38
CA ASN A 484 -18.79 22.60 8.00
C ASN A 484 -19.02 21.12 7.64
N HIS A 485 -19.06 20.22 8.63
CA HIS A 485 -19.25 18.77 8.42
C HIS A 485 -18.22 18.12 7.47
N GLN A 486 -17.01 18.68 7.38
CA GLN A 486 -15.94 18.19 6.52
C GLN A 486 -15.17 17.04 7.21
N HIS A 487 -15.85 15.91 7.41
CA HIS A 487 -15.38 14.80 8.23
C HIS A 487 -14.03 14.23 7.80
N GLU A 488 -13.72 14.23 6.51
CA GLU A 488 -12.49 13.65 5.94
C GLU A 488 -11.25 14.50 6.24
N ILE A 489 -11.37 15.82 6.04
CA ILE A 489 -10.31 16.78 6.33
C ILE A 489 -10.05 16.80 7.84
N LEU A 490 -11.14 16.86 8.62
CA LEU A 490 -11.07 16.79 10.09
C LEU A 490 -10.39 15.50 10.55
N PHE A 491 -10.69 14.37 9.90
CA PHE A 491 -10.12 13.08 10.25
C PHE A 491 -8.58 13.08 10.14
N ILE A 492 -8.01 13.62 9.06
CA ILE A 492 -6.55 13.68 8.88
C ILE A 492 -5.88 14.55 9.94
N ASP A 493 -6.46 15.70 10.26
CA ASP A 493 -5.95 16.61 11.29
C ASP A 493 -5.97 15.96 12.68
N VAL A 494 -7.10 15.35 13.06
CA VAL A 494 -7.25 14.63 14.32
C VAL A 494 -6.30 13.45 14.40
N PHE A 495 -6.16 12.68 13.32
CA PHE A 495 -5.24 11.56 13.22
C PHE A 495 -3.81 11.99 13.55
N TRP A 496 -3.31 13.04 12.89
CA TRP A 496 -1.95 13.52 13.10
C TRP A 496 -1.73 14.11 14.49
N ILE A 497 -2.72 14.76 15.09
CA ILE A 497 -2.66 15.19 16.49
C ILE A 497 -2.53 13.99 17.41
N VAL A 498 -3.41 12.99 17.29
CA VAL A 498 -3.42 11.81 18.16
C VAL A 498 -2.09 11.04 18.06
N VAL A 499 -1.62 10.78 16.83
CA VAL A 499 -0.34 10.09 16.60
C VAL A 499 0.82 10.90 17.17
N SER A 500 0.84 12.21 16.98
CA SER A 500 1.90 13.09 17.49
C SER A 500 1.91 13.14 19.02
N VAL A 501 0.76 13.22 19.67
CA VAL A 501 0.65 13.16 21.14
C VAL A 501 1.18 11.84 21.68
N ILE A 502 0.72 10.71 21.12
CA ILE A 502 1.12 9.37 21.57
C ILE A 502 2.64 9.18 21.41
N THR A 503 3.18 9.52 20.24
CA THR A 503 4.60 9.35 19.93
C THR A 503 5.48 10.33 20.71
N PHE A 504 5.03 11.55 20.97
CA PHE A 504 5.72 12.52 21.82
C PHE A 504 5.82 12.03 23.27
N ILE A 505 4.69 11.64 23.86
CA ILE A 505 4.66 11.06 25.23
C ILE A 505 5.55 9.82 25.30
N THR A 506 5.51 8.97 24.27
CA THR A 506 6.36 7.79 24.19
C THR A 506 7.84 8.19 24.16
N ALA A 507 8.24 9.14 23.31
CA ALA A 507 9.60 9.64 23.19
C ALA A 507 10.15 10.21 24.52
N LEU A 508 9.31 10.89 25.30
CA LEU A 508 9.65 11.39 26.63
C LEU A 508 9.87 10.25 27.64
N LYS A 509 9.03 9.20 27.57
CA LYS A 509 9.14 8.01 28.44
C LYS A 509 10.29 7.08 28.06
N VAL A 510 10.78 7.11 26.81
CA VAL A 510 11.95 6.31 26.41
C VAL A 510 13.20 6.83 27.11
N LYS A 511 13.67 6.09 28.12
CA LYS A 511 14.91 6.34 28.86
C LYS A 511 16.03 5.42 28.39
N ARG A 512 17.26 5.94 28.35
CA ARG A 512 18.44 5.13 28.03
C ARG A 512 18.63 4.15 29.18
N LYS A 513 18.67 2.86 28.88
CA LYS A 513 19.02 1.86 29.89
C LYS A 513 20.52 2.00 30.18
N GLU A 514 20.87 2.34 31.41
CA GLU A 514 22.27 2.33 31.85
C GLU A 514 22.79 0.89 31.77
N GLU A 515 23.83 0.66 30.96
CA GLU A 515 24.56 -0.59 31.04
C GLU A 515 25.29 -0.61 32.39
N PRO A 516 25.17 -1.69 33.19
CA PRO A 516 25.96 -1.81 34.41
C PRO A 516 27.42 -1.66 34.01
N GLN A 517 28.11 -0.65 34.56
CA GLN A 517 29.54 -0.47 34.36
C GLN A 517 30.20 -1.82 34.60
N ARG A 518 30.82 -2.39 33.56
CA ARG A 518 31.75 -3.51 33.74
C ARG A 518 32.84 -2.99 34.67
N LYS A 519 32.75 -3.27 35.97
CA LYS A 519 33.89 -3.19 36.88
C LYS A 519 34.96 -4.06 36.25
N MET A 520 35.88 -3.45 35.53
CA MET A 520 37.15 -4.09 35.22
C MET A 520 37.75 -4.42 36.57
N LYS A 521 37.71 -5.71 36.97
CA LYS A 521 38.63 -6.20 37.99
C LYS A 521 40.02 -5.93 37.42
N LYS A 522 40.64 -4.81 37.82
CA LYS A 522 42.08 -4.64 37.77
C LYS A 522 42.62 -5.73 38.69
N GLY A 523 42.87 -6.93 38.14
CA GLY A 523 43.74 -7.88 38.79
C GLY A 523 45.09 -7.20 38.87
N LYS A 524 45.53 -6.88 40.09
CA LYS A 524 46.94 -6.62 40.36
C LYS A 524 47.67 -7.88 39.90
N ILE A 525 48.37 -7.80 38.76
CA ILE A 525 49.46 -8.74 38.47
C ILE A 525 50.60 -8.24 39.35
N SER A 526 50.68 -8.76 40.58
CA SER A 526 51.93 -8.73 41.33
C SER A 526 52.85 -9.73 40.63
N ILE A 527 53.81 -9.20 39.89
CA ILE A 527 54.96 -9.96 39.40
C ILE A 527 55.81 -10.25 40.63
N GLU A 528 55.62 -11.42 41.22
CA GLU A 528 56.57 -11.99 42.17
C GLU A 528 57.66 -12.65 41.32
N LEU A 529 58.80 -11.97 41.23
CA LEU A 529 60.01 -12.46 40.58
C LEU A 529 60.57 -13.61 41.42
N ASP A 530 60.20 -14.84 41.07
CA ASP A 530 60.86 -16.04 41.57
C ASP A 530 62.26 -16.14 40.94
N LYS A 531 63.28 -16.00 41.80
CA LYS A 531 64.66 -15.66 41.44
C LYS A 531 65.57 -16.89 41.34
N GLU A 532 65.04 -18.07 41.02
CA GLU A 532 65.80 -19.31 41.21
C GLU A 532 65.87 -20.30 40.03
N LYS A 533 65.58 -19.87 38.79
CA LYS A 533 65.87 -20.71 37.60
C LYS A 533 66.43 -19.91 36.42
N MET A 534 67.68 -19.47 36.55
CA MET A 534 68.54 -19.10 35.42
C MET A 534 69.85 -19.88 35.52
N THR A 535 69.90 -21.02 34.83
CA THR A 535 71.15 -21.73 34.47
C THR A 535 71.00 -22.06 32.99
N ILE A 536 71.49 -21.19 32.11
CA ILE A 536 72.71 -21.36 31.29
C ILE A 536 72.73 -22.68 30.53
N ALA A 537 72.55 -22.61 29.20
CA ALA A 537 73.45 -23.23 28.22
C ALA A 537 73.11 -22.69 26.82
N ALA A 538 73.97 -21.79 26.34
CA ALA A 538 74.05 -21.36 24.96
C ALA A 538 74.97 -22.32 24.17
N MET A 539 74.63 -22.51 22.88
CA MET A 539 75.52 -22.82 21.75
C MET A 539 76.47 -24.03 21.82
N GLU A 540 76.31 -24.95 20.87
CA GLU A 540 77.39 -25.31 19.94
C GLU A 540 76.84 -25.83 18.59
N PRO A 541 77.58 -25.68 17.46
CA PRO A 541 77.07 -25.78 16.10
C PRO A 541 77.45 -27.07 15.34
N ALA A 542 76.77 -27.29 14.20
CA ALA A 542 77.18 -28.03 13.00
C ALA A 542 77.71 -29.48 13.12
N LYS A 543 76.88 -30.44 12.69
CA LYS A 543 77.12 -31.28 11.51
C LYS A 543 75.84 -31.92 11.02
#